data_AF-A0A653BVM1-F1
#
_entry.id   AF-A0A653BVM1-F1
#
_cell.length_a   1.000
_cell.length_b   1.000
_cell.length_c   1.000
_cell.angle_alpha   90.00
_cell.angle_beta   90.00
_cell.angle_gamma   90.00
#
_symmetry.space_group_name_H-M   'P 1'
#
loop_
_entity.id
_entity.type
_entity.pdbx_description
1 polymer ?
#
loop_
_entity_poly.entity_id
_entity_poly.type
_entity_poly.pdbx_seq_one_letter_code
_entity_poly.pdbx_strand_id
1 'polypeptide(L)'
;MAERMLQPLRQKLVRILQAVNPVFLDVYEQRGSKKGVAGCKENLLIDGCVTQDSKQYKRNLSRPATLLIVLVVMAATHAEEEWEKFKLKYDKHYDSPEEEQKRFQIFKHNLEMVEKHNKDYKEGKTTWEMGIYGFADMTIDEIEKILGFKPLI
;
A
#
# COMPACT_ATOMS: atom_id res chain seq x y z
N MET A 1 12.04 4.03 20.86
CA MET A 1 12.52 3.77 19.49
C MET A 1 11.38 3.41 18.53
N ALA A 2 10.42 2.56 18.93
CA ALA A 2 9.24 2.22 18.10
C ALA A 2 8.34 3.42 17.71
N GLU A 3 8.14 4.40 18.60
CA GLU A 3 7.35 5.62 18.27
C GLU A 3 7.93 6.44 17.13
N ARG A 4 9.27 6.45 16.98
CA ARG A 4 9.96 7.19 15.92
C ARG A 4 9.74 6.54 14.55
N MET A 5 9.58 5.22 14.52
CA MET A 5 9.30 4.43 13.31
C MET A 5 7.83 4.53 12.87
N LEU A 6 6.93 4.86 13.81
CA LEU A 6 5.48 5.02 13.56
C LEU A 6 5.09 6.44 13.15
N GLN A 7 5.95 7.44 13.35
CA GLN A 7 5.70 8.83 12.94
C GLN A 7 5.39 9.01 11.45
N PRO A 8 6.15 8.40 10.49
CA PRO A 8 5.84 8.55 9.07
C PRO A 8 4.48 7.93 8.71
N LEU A 9 4.15 6.77 9.30
CA LEU A 9 2.86 6.10 9.13
C LEU A 9 1.71 6.94 9.69
N ARG A 10 1.91 7.57 10.86
CA ARG A 10 0.95 8.49 11.47
C ARG A 10 0.72 9.72 10.59
N GLN A 11 1.77 10.29 10.01
CA GLN A 11 1.67 11.43 9.11
C GLN A 11 0.90 11.08 7.83
N LYS A 12 1.12 9.88 7.30
CA LYS A 12 0.41 9.35 6.13
C LYS A 12 -1.08 9.14 6.42
N LEU A 13 -1.41 8.56 7.58
CA LEU A 13 -2.79 8.41 8.08
C LEU A 13 -3.50 9.77 8.22
N VAL A 14 -2.84 10.77 8.78
CA VAL A 14 -3.40 12.12 8.93
C VAL A 14 -3.72 12.75 7.56
N ARG A 15 -2.83 12.60 6.58
CA ARG A 15 -3.06 13.10 5.20
C ARG A 15 -4.24 12.40 4.53
N ILE A 16 -4.35 11.09 4.67
CA ILE A 16 -5.48 10.32 4.12
C ILE A 16 -6.78 10.77 4.78
N LEU A 17 -6.81 10.91 6.10
CA LEU A 17 -7.99 11.40 6.82
C LEU A 17 -8.36 12.82 6.38
N GLN A 18 -7.38 13.72 6.21
CA GLN A 18 -7.61 15.07 5.72
C GLN A 18 -8.17 15.10 4.29
N ALA A 19 -7.75 14.18 3.41
CA ALA A 19 -8.24 14.08 2.04
C ALA A 19 -9.65 13.47 1.95
N VAL A 20 -9.97 12.52 2.84
CA VAL A 20 -11.27 11.82 2.85
C VAL A 20 -12.35 12.62 3.59
N ASN A 21 -11.98 13.40 4.61
CA ASN A 21 -12.91 14.18 5.43
C ASN A 21 -13.83 15.14 4.63
N PRO A 22 -13.35 15.94 3.65
CA PRO A 22 -14.23 16.81 2.86
C PRO A 22 -15.21 16.02 2.00
N VAL A 23 -14.79 14.89 1.41
CA VAL A 23 -15.70 14.00 0.65
C VAL A 23 -16.79 13.43 1.56
N PHE A 24 -16.44 13.06 2.79
CA PHE A 24 -17.39 12.55 3.77
C PHE A 24 -18.38 13.63 4.22
N LEU A 25 -17.91 14.87 4.40
CA LEU A 25 -18.74 16.02 4.78
C LEU A 25 -19.68 16.44 3.64
N ASP A 26 -19.22 16.45 2.39
CA ASP A 26 -20.06 16.72 1.21
C ASP A 26 -21.16 15.66 1.06
N VAL A 27 -20.83 14.38 1.26
CA VAL A 27 -21.83 13.29 1.25
C VAL A 27 -22.83 13.45 2.39
N TYR A 28 -22.42 14.01 3.53
CA TYR A 28 -23.30 14.28 4.68
C TYR A 28 -24.21 15.49 4.42
N GLU A 29 -23.71 16.57 3.82
CA GLU A 29 -24.48 17.78 3.49
C GLU A 29 -25.43 17.58 2.30
N GLN A 30 -25.02 16.86 1.25
CA GLN A 30 -25.88 16.57 0.10
C GLN A 30 -27.12 15.73 0.45
N ARG A 31 -27.09 15.04 1.61
CA ARG A 31 -28.21 14.21 2.12
C ARG A 31 -29.18 14.96 3.03
N GLY A 32 -29.10 16.29 3.08
CA GLY A 32 -30.16 17.14 3.64
C GLY A 32 -30.08 17.43 5.14
N SER A 33 -29.02 16.99 5.84
CA SER A 33 -28.83 17.35 7.25
C SER A 33 -28.16 18.73 7.36
N LYS A 34 -28.95 19.80 7.19
CA LYS A 34 -28.50 21.15 7.57
C LYS A 34 -28.36 21.19 9.09
N LYS A 35 -27.22 21.68 9.62
CA LYS A 35 -27.04 21.93 11.06
C LYS A 35 -28.22 22.78 11.58
N GLY A 36 -29.05 22.22 12.47
CA GLY A 36 -30.11 22.95 13.18
C GLY A 36 -31.57 22.62 12.83
N VAL A 37 -31.86 21.63 11.96
CA VAL A 37 -33.24 21.24 11.57
C VAL A 37 -33.62 19.82 12.03
N ALA A 38 -33.31 19.46 13.27
CA ALA A 38 -33.82 18.21 13.86
C ALA A 38 -35.33 18.38 14.20
N GLY A 39 -36.20 17.52 13.64
CA GLY A 39 -37.58 17.38 14.14
C GLY A 39 -38.74 17.39 13.14
N CYS A 40 -38.53 17.50 11.83
CA CYS A 40 -39.62 17.35 10.83
C CYS A 40 -39.82 15.87 10.43
N LYS A 41 -41.05 15.48 10.10
CA LYS A 41 -41.44 14.09 9.80
C LYS A 41 -40.68 13.52 8.59
N GLU A 42 -40.33 14.38 7.63
CA GLU A 42 -39.49 14.04 6.48
C GLU A 42 -38.03 13.74 6.89
N ASN A 43 -37.49 14.40 7.92
CA ASN A 43 -36.13 14.13 8.43
C ASN A 43 -36.04 12.82 9.22
N LEU A 44 -37.11 12.37 9.89
CA LEU A 44 -37.11 11.06 10.56
C LEU A 44 -37.05 9.88 9.58
N LEU A 45 -37.65 10.01 8.39
CA LEU A 45 -37.57 8.99 7.33
C LEU A 45 -36.18 8.99 6.69
N ILE A 46 -35.58 10.16 6.49
CA ILE A 46 -34.18 10.30 6.05
C ILE A 46 -33.24 9.72 7.12
N ASP A 47 -33.45 9.99 8.40
CA ASP A 47 -32.65 9.43 9.50
C ASP A 47 -32.77 7.91 9.62
N GLY A 48 -33.96 7.34 9.38
CA GLY A 48 -34.18 5.89 9.31
C GLY A 48 -33.46 5.23 8.13
N CYS A 49 -33.54 5.86 6.94
CA CYS A 49 -32.81 5.43 5.74
C CYS A 49 -31.29 5.55 5.93
N VAL A 50 -30.79 6.66 6.48
CA VAL A 50 -29.36 6.92 6.75
C VAL A 50 -28.82 6.00 7.84
N THR A 51 -29.60 5.68 8.89
CA THR A 51 -29.20 4.67 9.88
C THR A 51 -29.22 3.26 9.29
N GLN A 52 -30.11 2.96 8.35
CA GLN A 52 -30.11 1.68 7.65
C GLN A 52 -28.93 1.57 6.67
N ASP A 53 -28.63 2.63 5.92
CA ASP A 53 -27.48 2.71 5.00
C ASP A 53 -26.15 2.66 5.74
N SER A 54 -26.03 3.32 6.90
CA SER A 54 -24.80 3.25 7.71
C SER A 54 -24.61 1.86 8.34
N LYS A 55 -25.69 1.20 8.77
CA LYS A 55 -25.65 -0.22 9.20
C LYS A 55 -25.30 -1.14 8.04
N GLN A 56 -25.86 -0.89 6.85
CA GLN A 56 -25.59 -1.65 5.64
C GLN A 56 -24.14 -1.46 5.18
N TYR A 57 -23.61 -0.23 5.25
CA TYR A 57 -22.22 0.08 4.96
C TYR A 57 -21.25 -0.59 5.94
N LYS A 58 -21.53 -0.54 7.25
CA LYS A 58 -20.75 -1.28 8.27
C LYS A 58 -20.79 -2.80 8.03
N ARG A 59 -21.96 -3.35 7.67
CA ARG A 59 -22.09 -4.77 7.29
C ARG A 59 -21.28 -5.09 6.04
N ASN A 60 -21.34 -4.23 5.01
CA ASN A 60 -20.58 -4.38 3.78
C ASN A 60 -19.06 -4.29 4.01
N LEU A 61 -18.60 -3.37 4.85
CA LEU A 61 -17.18 -3.28 5.23
C LEU A 61 -16.71 -4.50 6.05
N SER A 62 -17.61 -5.12 6.83
CA SER A 62 -17.33 -6.37 7.54
C SER A 62 -17.40 -7.62 6.65
N ARG A 63 -17.80 -7.49 5.38
CA ARG A 63 -17.86 -8.65 4.48
C ARG A 63 -16.44 -9.15 4.22
N PRO A 64 -16.21 -10.46 4.26
CA PRO A 64 -14.90 -11.03 4.00
C PRO A 64 -14.40 -10.67 2.60
N ALA A 65 -15.29 -10.60 1.60
CA ALA A 65 -14.94 -10.17 0.24
C ALA A 65 -14.42 -8.72 0.17
N THR A 66 -15.03 -7.80 0.92
CA THR A 66 -14.62 -6.39 0.93
C THR A 66 -13.29 -6.20 1.65
N LEU A 67 -13.07 -6.92 2.76
CA LEU A 67 -11.77 -6.94 3.45
C LEU A 67 -10.66 -7.52 2.57
N LEU A 68 -10.94 -8.59 1.83
CA LEU A 68 -9.98 -9.23 0.92
C LEU A 68 -9.57 -8.26 -0.19
N ILE A 69 -10.53 -7.55 -0.79
CA ILE A 69 -10.24 -6.51 -1.80
C ILE A 69 -9.33 -5.43 -1.22
N VAL A 70 -9.63 -4.92 -0.03
CA VAL A 70 -8.79 -3.90 0.63
C VAL A 70 -7.37 -4.42 0.88
N LEU A 71 -7.21 -5.67 1.35
CA LEU A 71 -5.90 -6.27 1.57
C LEU A 71 -5.09 -6.42 0.26
N VAL A 72 -5.73 -6.84 -0.83
CA VAL A 72 -5.07 -6.96 -2.14
C VAL A 72 -4.62 -5.60 -2.66
N VAL A 73 -5.45 -4.58 -2.53
CA VAL A 73 -5.09 -3.21 -2.94
C VAL A 73 -3.91 -2.69 -2.13
N MET A 74 -3.90 -2.90 -0.81
CA MET A 74 -2.79 -2.47 0.06
C MET A 74 -1.47 -3.18 -0.31
N ALA A 75 -1.52 -4.49 -0.61
CA ALA A 75 -0.34 -5.23 -1.05
C ALA A 75 0.21 -4.72 -2.40
N ALA A 76 -0.68 -4.40 -3.35
CA ALA A 76 -0.27 -3.80 -4.63
C ALA A 76 0.40 -2.43 -4.43
N THR A 77 -0.16 -1.57 -3.58
CA THR A 77 0.43 -0.24 -3.30
C THR A 77 1.78 -0.31 -2.60
N HIS A 78 2.05 -1.36 -1.81
CA HIS A 78 3.33 -1.49 -1.10
C HIS A 78 4.51 -1.70 -2.07
N ALA A 79 4.35 -2.59 -3.05
CA ALA A 79 5.40 -2.87 -4.02
C ALA A 79 5.72 -1.65 -4.90
N GLU A 80 4.70 -0.89 -5.30
CA GLU A 80 4.86 0.35 -6.07
C GLU A 80 5.60 1.43 -5.26
N GLU A 81 5.28 1.58 -3.97
CA GLU A 81 5.97 2.54 -3.11
C GLU A 81 7.44 2.21 -2.90
N GLU A 82 7.78 0.93 -2.71
CA GLU A 82 9.17 0.49 -2.60
C GLU A 82 9.92 0.61 -3.93
N TRP A 83 9.23 0.43 -5.06
CA TRP A 83 9.81 0.64 -6.39
C TRP A 83 10.20 2.09 -6.65
N GLU A 84 9.32 3.05 -6.33
CA GLU A 84 9.63 4.47 -6.47
C GLU A 84 10.81 4.88 -5.56
N LYS A 85 10.85 4.38 -4.33
CA LYS A 85 12.00 4.60 -3.43
C LYS A 85 13.28 4.00 -3.99
N PHE A 86 13.22 2.81 -4.58
CA PHE A 86 14.36 2.16 -5.19
C PHE A 86 14.90 2.96 -6.37
N LYS A 87 14.03 3.41 -7.29
CA LYS A 87 14.43 4.25 -8.43
C LYS A 87 15.11 5.53 -7.96
N LEU A 88 14.54 6.21 -6.97
CA LEU A 88 15.11 7.43 -6.41
C LEU A 88 16.44 7.18 -5.68
N LYS A 89 16.57 6.06 -4.96
CA LYS A 89 17.78 5.74 -4.18
C LYS A 89 18.98 5.39 -5.05
N TYR A 90 18.75 4.71 -6.18
CA TYR A 90 19.80 4.22 -7.08
C TYR A 90 19.84 4.96 -8.43
N ASP A 91 19.12 6.07 -8.54
CA ASP A 91 19.05 6.93 -9.73
C ASP A 91 18.70 6.14 -11.02
N LYS A 92 17.75 5.21 -10.92
CA LYS A 92 17.40 4.30 -12.01
C LYS A 92 16.48 4.96 -13.02
N HIS A 93 16.85 4.86 -14.29
CA HIS A 93 16.13 5.38 -15.43
C HIS A 93 15.98 4.25 -16.46
N TYR A 94 14.79 4.11 -17.03
CA TYR A 94 14.46 3.07 -18.01
C TYR A 94 13.96 3.73 -19.29
N ASP A 95 14.41 3.24 -20.44
CA ASP A 95 14.19 3.91 -21.73
C ASP A 95 12.78 3.68 -22.28
N SER A 96 12.12 2.59 -21.88
CA SER A 96 10.77 2.22 -22.33
C SER A 96 9.89 1.72 -21.18
N PRO A 97 8.56 1.93 -21.26
CA PRO A 97 7.62 1.43 -20.27
C PRO A 97 7.57 -0.10 -20.23
N GLU A 98 7.82 -0.79 -21.34
CA GLU A 98 7.94 -2.25 -21.37
C GLU A 98 9.17 -2.73 -20.60
N GLU A 99 10.28 -2.01 -20.70
CA GLU A 99 11.49 -2.30 -19.91
C GLU A 99 11.24 -2.04 -18.43
N GLU A 100 10.66 -0.89 -18.08
CA GLU A 100 10.33 -0.56 -16.69
C GLU A 100 9.41 -1.63 -16.08
N GLN A 101 8.39 -2.07 -16.81
CA GLN A 101 7.50 -3.13 -16.33
C GLN A 101 8.25 -4.44 -16.10
N LYS A 102 9.15 -4.83 -17.02
CA LYS A 102 9.98 -6.03 -16.85
C LYS A 102 10.87 -5.92 -15.61
N ARG A 103 11.53 -4.77 -15.42
CA ARG A 103 12.42 -4.48 -14.29
C ARG A 103 11.65 -4.46 -12.97
N PHE A 104 10.45 -3.92 -12.96
CA PHE A 104 9.54 -3.93 -11.81
C PHE A 104 9.14 -5.35 -11.40
N GLN A 105 8.85 -6.25 -12.34
CA GLN A 105 8.55 -7.66 -12.01
C GLN A 105 9.75 -8.37 -11.35
N ILE A 106 10.96 -8.13 -11.85
CA ILE A 106 12.19 -8.68 -11.27
C ILE A 106 12.40 -8.12 -9.87
N PHE A 107 12.23 -6.80 -9.70
CA PHE A 107 12.31 -6.13 -8.42
C PHE A 107 11.33 -6.68 -7.40
N LYS A 108 10.07 -6.90 -7.80
CA LYS A 108 9.04 -7.48 -6.94
C LYS A 108 9.46 -8.86 -6.42
N HIS A 109 10.00 -9.71 -7.29
CA HIS A 109 10.49 -11.03 -6.90
C HIS A 109 11.65 -10.93 -5.89
N ASN A 110 12.62 -10.05 -6.15
CA ASN A 110 13.74 -9.83 -5.26
C ASN A 110 13.32 -9.20 -3.92
N LEU A 111 12.31 -8.33 -3.91
CA LEU A 111 11.72 -7.76 -2.70
C LEU A 111 11.10 -8.85 -1.82
N GLU A 112 10.31 -9.75 -2.42
CA GLU A 112 9.71 -10.89 -1.71
C GLU A 112 10.79 -11.81 -1.10
N MET A 113 11.92 -12.03 -1.81
CA MET A 113 13.05 -12.78 -1.28
C MET A 113 13.70 -12.10 -0.06
N VAL A 114 13.91 -10.78 -0.14
CA VAL A 114 14.48 -9.98 0.95
C VAL A 114 13.56 -10.01 2.18
N GLU A 115 12.25 -9.80 1.98
CA GLU A 115 11.25 -9.84 3.05
C GLU A 115 11.20 -11.21 3.73
N LYS A 116 11.24 -12.29 2.94
CA LYS A 116 11.25 -13.67 3.45
C LYS A 116 12.48 -13.93 4.31
N HIS A 117 13.66 -13.54 3.85
CA HIS A 117 14.90 -13.70 4.62
C HIS A 117 14.90 -12.87 5.90
N ASN A 118 14.41 -11.63 5.83
CA ASN A 118 14.31 -10.76 7.01
C ASN A 118 13.29 -11.29 8.02
N LYS A 119 12.27 -12.04 7.57
CA LYS A 119 11.39 -12.77 8.45
C LYS A 119 12.11 -13.93 9.14
N ASP A 120 12.87 -14.73 8.38
CA ASP A 120 13.68 -15.82 8.94
C ASP A 120 14.75 -15.31 9.94
N TYR A 121 15.35 -14.14 9.68
CA TYR A 121 16.27 -13.46 10.60
C TYR A 121 15.58 -13.09 11.92
N LYS A 122 14.37 -12.52 11.87
CA LYS A 122 13.57 -12.20 13.06
C LYS A 122 13.18 -13.44 13.85
N GLU A 123 13.03 -14.57 13.18
CA GLU A 123 12.77 -15.88 13.79
C GLU A 123 14.07 -16.56 14.29
N GLY A 124 15.24 -15.96 14.08
CA GLY A 124 16.54 -16.48 14.50
C GLY A 124 17.09 -17.64 13.65
N LYS A 125 16.51 -17.87 12.47
CA LYS A 125 16.95 -18.94 11.53
C LYS A 125 18.14 -18.53 10.68
N THR A 126 18.30 -17.23 10.43
CA THR A 126 19.46 -16.65 9.74
C THR A 126 20.18 -15.70 10.68
N THR A 127 21.47 -15.48 10.44
CA THR A 127 22.34 -14.66 11.29
C THR A 127 22.49 -13.21 10.79
N TRP A 128 21.91 -12.89 9.65
CA TRP A 128 22.07 -11.61 8.97
C TRP A 128 20.75 -11.15 8.37
N GLU A 129 20.68 -9.85 8.07
CA GLU A 129 19.53 -9.21 7.43
C GLU A 129 19.87 -8.84 5.97
N MET A 130 18.88 -8.94 5.10
CA MET A 130 18.95 -8.50 3.71
C MET A 130 18.36 -7.11 3.53
N GLY A 131 19.05 -6.27 2.77
CA GLY A 131 18.52 -4.99 2.30
C GLY A 131 18.28 -5.01 0.79
N ILE A 132 17.40 -4.11 0.31
CA ILE A 132 17.27 -3.85 -1.12
C ILE A 132 18.57 -3.21 -1.63
N TYR A 133 19.27 -3.92 -2.52
CA TYR A 133 20.54 -3.54 -3.12
C TYR A 133 20.35 -3.00 -4.55
N GLY A 134 21.34 -2.29 -5.08
CA GLY A 134 21.24 -1.60 -6.38
C GLY A 134 21.06 -2.49 -7.61
N PHE A 135 21.21 -3.80 -7.45
CA PHE A 135 20.97 -4.82 -8.47
C PHE A 135 19.63 -5.56 -8.29
N ALA A 136 18.74 -5.05 -7.42
CA ALA A 136 17.43 -5.65 -7.19
C ALA A 136 16.52 -5.68 -8.44
N ASP A 137 16.81 -4.89 -9.47
CA ASP A 137 16.10 -4.87 -10.77
C ASP A 137 16.72 -5.80 -11.83
N MET A 138 17.75 -6.57 -11.48
CA MET A 138 18.47 -7.46 -12.39
C MET A 138 18.32 -8.93 -11.98
N THR A 139 18.43 -9.81 -12.97
CA THR A 139 18.50 -11.26 -12.72
C THR A 139 19.93 -11.68 -12.36
N ILE A 140 20.07 -12.86 -11.75
CA ILE A 140 21.38 -13.43 -11.40
C ILE A 140 22.24 -13.56 -12.67
N ASP A 141 21.68 -14.07 -13.77
CA ASP A 141 22.40 -14.19 -15.05
C ASP A 141 22.90 -12.86 -15.60
N GLU A 142 22.14 -11.76 -15.41
CA GLU A 142 22.57 -10.42 -15.83
C GLU A 142 23.71 -9.91 -14.95
N ILE A 143 23.62 -10.14 -13.64
CA ILE A 143 24.67 -9.79 -12.68
C ILE A 143 25.96 -10.55 -12.99
N GLU A 144 25.87 -11.86 -13.27
CA GLU A 144 27.02 -12.70 -13.62
C GLU A 144 27.73 -12.21 -14.88
N LYS A 145 26.96 -11.79 -15.90
CA LYS A 145 27.52 -11.19 -17.13
C LYS A 145 28.23 -9.88 -16.87
N ILE A 146 27.67 -9.01 -16.01
CA ILE A 146 28.29 -7.73 -15.65
C ILE A 146 29.60 -7.95 -14.86
N LEU A 147 29.59 -8.92 -13.94
CA LEU A 147 30.75 -9.26 -13.12
C LEU A 147 31.81 -10.06 -13.88
N GLY A 148 31.53 -10.49 -15.12
CA GLY A 148 32.46 -11.22 -15.95
C GLY A 148 32.73 -12.65 -15.45
N PHE A 149 31.80 -13.24 -14.69
CA PHE A 149 31.91 -14.63 -14.28
C PHE A 149 31.86 -15.51 -15.53
N LYS A 150 33.00 -16.13 -15.86
CA LYS A 150 33.02 -17.22 -16.83
C LYS A 150 32.52 -18.48 -16.11
N PRO A 151 31.53 -19.18 -16.66
CA PRO A 151 31.13 -20.47 -16.09
C PRO A 151 32.37 -21.36 -16.08
N LEU A 152 32.69 -21.91 -14.90
CA LEU A 152 33.73 -22.91 -14.74
C LEU A 152 33.17 -24.20 -15.36
N ILE A 153 33.50 -24.40 -16.63
CA ILE A 153 33.36 -25.68 -17.32
C ILE A 153 34.41 -26.64 -16.77
#